data_AF-A0A7J7INV9-F1
#
_entry.id   AF-A0A7J7INV9-F1
#
_cell.length_a   1.000
_cell.length_b   1.000
_cell.length_c   1.000
_cell.angle_alpha   90.00
_cell.angle_beta   90.00
_cell.angle_gamma   90.00
#
_symmetry.space_group_name_H-M   'P 1'
#
loop_
_entity.id
_entity.type
_entity.pdbx_description
1 polymer ?
#
loop_
_entity_poly.entity_id
_entity_poly.type
_entity_poly.pdbx_seq_one_letter_code
_entity_poly.pdbx_strand_id
1 'polypeptide(L)'
;MSGLHARWVACAPASSRRPSRRHHKRTEQLVQTGPFRTHSGSPVRAAVSLRWPHEWRRFAPYASPFEDATMSTMDDSVSIVQVAQQARQAALLWQTLPAEAKDQALLAVRDALAKQREAILAANRTDLNDAEALCQEGKLDRVLLKRLDLNGAGKFDTLLAGIDQLRALSDPVGRVTLATELAADGLELYRVTCPIGVICVIFESRPDALVQIGTLGLKSANAVVLKGGREATATNQALTAAMRQGIERSLGPRYTNALQLITTRAEIAELLKLDQYLDLVVPRGSQALVRYIKANTLVPVLGHADGLCACYIDDEADADKAVRIVVDSKTQYPAACNALETLLCHRRAMERGVLGQIAMALWQLNVELRADDAAYAHLRHLLSTAANGSGYDRYLKKATTEDWDTEFLDYIMAVRVVDSPEEAMAHINEHGSHHTDCIVTENAATAERFLAGVDAAGVYHNASTRFADGFRYGFGSEVGISTNRIHARGPVGLEGLVTYKYRLYGQGHVVGDFATGVKQFTHRPIPARWRPEWVALSQQASQMMHHGP
;
A
#
# COMPACT_ATOMS: atom_id res chain seq x y z
N MET A 1 -42.66 38.45 -17.09
CA MET A 1 -44.05 38.16 -16.63
C MET A 1 -44.22 36.65 -16.58
N SER A 2 -44.96 36.12 -15.60
CA SER A 2 -45.59 34.76 -15.53
C SER A 2 -44.92 33.61 -16.32
N GLY A 3 -44.37 32.55 -15.74
CA GLY A 3 -44.59 31.98 -14.41
C GLY A 3 -45.85 31.11 -14.37
N LEU A 4 -45.70 29.80 -14.19
CA LEU A 4 -46.80 28.87 -13.88
C LEU A 4 -46.26 27.62 -13.15
N HIS A 5 -46.84 27.35 -11.97
CA HIS A 5 -46.59 26.14 -11.18
C HIS A 5 -47.46 24.96 -11.65
N ALA A 6 -46.99 23.74 -11.38
CA ALA A 6 -47.87 22.61 -11.13
C ALA A 6 -47.35 21.79 -9.93
N ARG A 7 -48.20 21.59 -8.91
CA ARG A 7 -48.00 20.66 -7.78
C ARG A 7 -49.09 19.58 -7.85
N TRP A 8 -48.72 18.31 -7.69
CA TRP A 8 -49.57 17.22 -7.20
C TRP A 8 -48.63 16.28 -6.41
N VAL A 9 -48.62 16.27 -5.07
CA VAL A 9 -49.57 15.63 -4.14
C VAL A 9 -49.43 14.10 -4.14
N ALA A 10 -49.08 13.54 -2.97
CA ALA A 10 -48.88 12.12 -2.74
C ALA A 10 -50.19 11.42 -2.37
N CYS A 11 -50.31 10.12 -2.70
CA CYS A 11 -51.27 9.22 -2.05
C CYS A 11 -50.81 7.75 -2.09
N ALA A 12 -50.70 7.16 -0.90
CA ALA A 12 -50.85 5.72 -0.62
C ALA A 12 -52.16 5.57 0.21
N PRO A 13 -52.70 4.38 0.59
CA PRO A 13 -52.02 3.10 0.81
C PRO A 13 -52.83 1.81 0.47
N ALA A 14 -52.30 0.65 0.93
CA ALA A 14 -52.91 -0.68 1.22
C ALA A 14 -52.32 -1.86 0.41
N SER A 15 -52.29 -3.13 0.84
CA SER A 15 -52.06 -3.75 2.18
C SER A 15 -52.08 -5.29 2.08
N SER A 16 -51.08 -6.05 2.54
CA SER A 16 -51.24 -7.49 2.87
C SER A 16 -50.12 -8.15 3.71
N ARG A 17 -50.42 -8.33 5.01
CA ARG A 17 -50.14 -9.47 5.92
C ARG A 17 -48.73 -10.12 6.06
N ARG A 18 -48.33 -10.26 7.34
CA ARG A 18 -47.22 -11.08 7.90
C ARG A 18 -47.65 -12.55 8.19
N PRO A 19 -46.71 -13.41 8.63
CA PRO A 19 -46.61 -13.78 10.06
C PRO A 19 -45.16 -13.62 10.62
N SER A 20 -44.92 -13.04 11.81
CA SER A 20 -44.85 -13.66 13.16
C SER A 20 -43.62 -14.58 13.38
N ARG A 21 -42.88 -14.62 14.51
CA ARG A 21 -42.88 -13.89 15.80
C ARG A 21 -41.63 -14.33 16.61
N ARG A 22 -40.92 -13.46 17.35
CA ARG A 22 -40.26 -13.78 18.66
C ARG A 22 -39.71 -12.52 19.35
N HIS A 23 -39.81 -12.49 20.69
CA HIS A 23 -39.26 -11.46 21.60
C HIS A 23 -37.77 -11.78 21.91
N HIS A 24 -36.93 -11.00 22.60
CA HIS A 24 -36.98 -9.82 23.51
C HIS A 24 -35.69 -8.97 23.23
N LYS A 25 -35.38 -7.78 23.79
CA LYS A 25 -35.98 -6.85 24.78
C LYS A 25 -35.42 -5.43 24.51
N ARG A 26 -35.96 -4.40 25.15
CA ARG A 26 -35.32 -3.07 25.37
C ARG A 26 -35.76 -2.53 26.73
N THR A 27 -34.87 -1.82 27.42
CA THR A 27 -35.19 -1.01 28.60
C THR A 27 -34.80 0.43 28.31
N GLU A 28 -35.77 1.33 28.39
CA GLU A 28 -35.59 2.77 28.29
C GLU A 28 -35.27 3.35 29.68
N GLN A 29 -34.51 4.44 29.74
CA GLN A 29 -34.44 5.31 30.92
C GLN A 29 -34.82 6.73 30.54
N LEU A 30 -35.63 7.36 31.40
CA LEU A 30 -36.27 8.63 31.14
C LEU A 30 -35.32 9.81 31.34
N VAL A 31 -35.51 10.85 30.53
CA VAL A 31 -35.11 12.21 30.85
C VAL A 31 -36.20 12.83 31.73
N GLN A 32 -35.83 13.40 32.87
CA GLN A 32 -36.69 14.31 33.65
C GLN A 32 -35.96 15.60 33.98
N THR A 33 -36.60 16.72 33.66
CA THR A 33 -36.18 18.09 34.00
C THR A 33 -36.86 18.55 35.28
N GLY A 34 -36.12 19.16 36.21
CA GLY A 34 -36.64 19.78 37.44
C GLY A 34 -36.04 21.18 37.67
N PRO A 35 -36.74 22.09 38.39
CA PRO A 35 -36.52 23.54 38.23
C PRO A 35 -35.58 24.21 39.24
N PHE A 36 -35.11 25.40 38.87
CA PHE A 36 -34.35 26.34 39.70
C PHE A 36 -35.07 26.77 40.98
N ARG A 37 -34.33 26.85 42.09
CA ARG A 37 -34.56 27.82 43.18
C ARG A 37 -33.24 28.39 43.68
N THR A 38 -33.24 29.70 43.94
CA THR A 38 -32.11 30.47 44.46
C THR A 38 -32.13 30.52 45.98
N HIS A 39 -30.95 30.48 46.63
CA HIS A 39 -30.69 31.28 47.84
C HIS A 39 -29.19 31.41 48.13
N SER A 40 -28.86 32.47 48.87
CA SER A 40 -27.54 33.05 49.07
C SER A 40 -26.81 32.54 50.31
N GLY A 41 -25.49 32.39 50.25
CA GLY A 41 -24.63 32.14 51.41
C GLY A 41 -23.13 32.21 51.07
N SER A 42 -22.39 33.07 51.77
CA SER A 42 -20.95 33.38 51.55
C SER A 42 -19.99 32.26 52.01
N PRO A 43 -18.67 32.30 51.67
CA PRO A 43 -17.93 31.10 51.31
C PRO A 43 -17.20 30.40 52.46
N VAL A 44 -17.11 29.08 52.38
CA VAL A 44 -16.14 28.26 53.13
C VAL A 44 -14.93 27.99 52.25
N ARG A 45 -13.74 28.42 52.71
CA ARG A 45 -12.46 28.03 52.09
C ARG A 45 -12.19 26.54 52.36
N ALA A 46 -12.28 25.70 51.33
CA ALA A 46 -11.75 24.35 51.34
C ALA A 46 -10.53 24.28 50.40
N ALA A 47 -9.33 24.17 50.97
CA ALA A 47 -8.11 23.96 50.19
C ALA A 47 -8.05 22.50 49.72
N VAL A 48 -8.20 22.26 48.43
CA VAL A 48 -8.01 20.92 47.83
C VAL A 48 -6.56 20.79 47.36
N SER A 49 -5.72 20.10 48.14
CA SER A 49 -4.37 19.77 47.71
C SER A 49 -4.41 18.58 46.74
N LEU A 50 -4.31 18.86 45.44
CA LEU A 50 -4.06 17.81 44.43
C LEU A 50 -2.60 17.36 44.52
N ARG A 51 -2.35 16.23 45.19
CA ARG A 51 -1.03 15.58 45.19
C ARG A 51 -0.85 14.78 43.91
N TRP A 52 0.18 15.12 43.13
CA TRP A 52 0.70 14.27 42.06
C TRP A 52 1.41 13.05 42.65
N PRO A 53 1.13 11.81 42.19
CA PRO A 53 1.95 10.65 42.54
C PRO A 53 3.32 10.71 41.85
N HIS A 54 4.35 11.10 42.59
CA HIS A 54 5.75 10.88 42.20
C HIS A 54 6.16 9.45 42.57
N GLU A 55 6.13 8.51 41.62
CA GLU A 55 6.77 7.19 41.75
C GLU A 55 7.74 6.90 40.60
N TRP A 56 8.81 7.70 40.52
CA TRP A 56 10.03 7.29 39.82
C TRP A 56 10.85 6.39 40.75
N ARG A 57 10.65 5.07 40.68
CA ARG A 57 11.48 4.12 41.45
C ARG A 57 12.76 3.80 40.70
N ARG A 58 13.87 3.85 41.44
CA ARG A 58 15.22 3.52 41.00
C ARG A 58 15.31 2.03 40.65
N PHE A 59 15.90 1.70 39.51
CA PHE A 59 16.41 0.35 39.29
C PHE A 59 17.65 0.13 40.16
N ALA A 60 17.60 -0.90 41.01
CA ALA A 60 18.74 -1.47 41.72
C ALA A 60 18.91 -2.93 41.26
N PRO A 61 20.14 -3.46 41.20
CA PRO A 61 20.40 -4.73 40.53
C PRO A 61 19.81 -5.92 41.29
N TYR A 62 19.16 -6.82 40.56
CA TYR A 62 18.62 -8.07 41.13
C TYR A 62 19.74 -9.10 41.25
N ALA A 63 20.04 -9.54 42.47
CA ALA A 63 21.00 -10.63 42.71
C ALA A 63 20.31 -12.00 42.55
N SER A 64 21.01 -12.93 41.90
CA SER A 64 20.57 -14.32 41.69
C SER A 64 20.63 -15.14 42.98
N PRO A 65 19.78 -16.18 43.10
CA PRO A 65 20.24 -17.42 43.73
C PRO A 65 19.86 -18.73 42.99
N PHE A 66 20.84 -19.64 42.92
CA PHE A 66 20.79 -21.11 42.71
C PHE A 66 20.46 -21.72 41.32
N GLU A 67 21.56 -22.06 40.63
CA GLU A 67 22.00 -23.39 40.10
C GLU A 67 21.03 -24.54 39.72
N ASP A 68 21.51 -25.26 38.68
CA ASP A 68 21.25 -26.64 38.25
C ASP A 68 19.91 -27.03 37.60
N ALA A 69 19.83 -26.82 36.28
CA ALA A 69 19.05 -27.65 35.36
C ALA A 69 19.65 -27.64 33.93
N THR A 70 20.35 -28.73 33.58
CA THR A 70 20.66 -29.20 32.21
C THR A 70 21.20 -28.20 31.17
N MET A 71 22.42 -28.46 30.66
CA MET A 71 22.98 -27.79 29.47
C MET A 71 22.16 -28.10 28.20
N SER A 72 21.07 -27.36 28.01
CA SER A 72 20.52 -27.13 26.68
C SER A 72 21.47 -26.20 25.93
N THR A 73 21.85 -26.56 24.71
CA THR A 73 22.65 -25.71 23.83
C THR A 73 21.91 -24.41 23.58
N MET A 74 22.43 -23.30 24.12
CA MET A 74 21.90 -21.97 23.80
C MET A 74 22.10 -21.73 22.29
N ASP A 75 20.99 -21.54 21.59
CA ASP A 75 20.98 -21.03 20.23
C ASP A 75 21.33 -19.54 20.28
N ASP A 76 22.47 -19.14 19.74
CA ASP A 76 22.95 -17.75 19.66
C ASP A 76 22.12 -16.87 18.69
N SER A 77 20.83 -17.20 18.51
CA SER A 77 19.93 -16.46 17.63
C SER A 77 19.34 -15.24 18.34
N VAL A 78 19.60 -14.06 17.77
CA VAL A 78 19.00 -12.80 18.24
C VAL A 78 17.48 -12.91 18.13
N SER A 79 16.77 -12.71 19.24
CA SER A 79 15.31 -12.86 19.28
C SER A 79 14.63 -11.84 18.36
N ILE A 80 13.47 -12.21 17.82
CA ILE A 80 12.68 -11.36 16.92
C ILE A 80 12.28 -10.02 17.57
N VAL A 81 12.09 -10.02 18.90
CA VAL A 81 11.83 -8.83 19.71
C VAL A 81 13.05 -7.91 19.74
N GLN A 82 14.25 -8.45 19.94
CA GLN A 82 15.49 -7.66 19.91
C GLN A 82 15.75 -7.06 18.52
N VAL A 83 15.49 -7.81 17.44
CA VAL A 83 15.55 -7.30 16.05
C VAL A 83 14.63 -6.08 15.88
N ALA A 84 13.35 -6.19 16.29
CA ALA A 84 12.40 -5.09 16.18
C ALA A 84 12.78 -3.87 17.06
N GLN A 85 13.26 -4.10 18.29
CA GLN A 85 13.78 -3.04 19.16
C GLN A 85 14.98 -2.31 18.56
N GLN A 86 15.95 -3.05 17.99
CA GLN A 86 17.12 -2.48 17.32
C GLN A 86 16.72 -1.68 16.06
N ALA A 87 15.72 -2.14 15.31
CA ALA A 87 15.19 -1.41 14.16
C ALA A 87 14.51 -0.10 14.59
N ARG A 88 13.73 -0.12 15.68
CA ARG A 88 13.09 1.07 16.26
C ARG A 88 14.13 2.09 16.74
N GLN A 89 15.19 1.66 17.40
CA GLN A 89 16.30 2.54 17.80
C GLN A 89 17.02 3.12 16.58
N ALA A 90 17.29 2.30 15.56
CA ALA A 90 17.93 2.76 14.33
C ALA A 90 17.05 3.74 13.54
N ALA A 91 15.74 3.54 13.46
CA ALA A 91 14.80 4.49 12.84
C ALA A 91 14.87 5.89 13.49
N LEU A 92 14.97 5.94 14.83
CA LEU A 92 15.07 7.20 15.58
C LEU A 92 16.37 7.96 15.27
N LEU A 93 17.48 7.26 15.01
CA LEU A 93 18.73 7.86 14.55
C LEU A 93 18.65 8.26 13.06
N TRP A 94 18.15 7.35 12.22
CA TRP A 94 18.13 7.49 10.77
C TRP A 94 17.22 8.63 10.29
N GLN A 95 16.09 8.89 10.97
CA GLN A 95 15.21 10.03 10.66
C GLN A 95 15.87 11.43 10.84
N THR A 96 17.04 11.49 11.48
CA THR A 96 17.79 12.75 11.70
C THR A 96 18.85 13.04 10.65
N LEU A 97 19.11 12.09 9.75
CA LEU A 97 20.12 12.24 8.70
C LEU A 97 19.67 13.26 7.64
N PRO A 98 20.56 14.15 7.17
CA PRO A 98 20.29 14.99 6.02
C PRO A 98 20.16 14.15 4.74
N ALA A 99 19.53 14.71 3.71
CA ALA A 99 19.27 14.03 2.44
C ALA A 99 20.57 13.46 1.82
N GLU A 100 21.63 14.26 1.82
CA GLU A 100 22.93 13.94 1.27
C GLU A 100 23.55 12.71 1.96
N ALA A 101 23.42 12.59 3.28
CA ALA A 101 23.95 11.44 4.03
C ALA A 101 23.20 10.13 3.68
N LYS A 102 21.88 10.21 3.47
CA LYS A 102 21.09 9.06 3.00
C LYS A 102 21.48 8.67 1.56
N ASP A 103 21.73 9.64 0.69
CA ASP A 103 22.12 9.38 -0.69
C ASP A 103 23.55 8.84 -0.82
N GLN A 104 24.48 9.26 0.04
CA GLN A 104 25.80 8.61 0.16
C GLN A 104 25.69 7.17 0.69
N ALA A 105 24.79 6.90 1.64
CA ALA A 105 24.55 5.54 2.12
C ALA A 105 23.97 4.63 1.03
N LEU A 106 23.04 5.12 0.21
CA LEU A 106 22.50 4.38 -0.94
C LEU A 106 23.57 4.08 -2.00
N LEU A 107 24.46 5.04 -2.29
CA LEU A 107 25.59 4.82 -3.19
C LEU A 107 26.54 3.75 -2.65
N ALA A 108 26.91 3.82 -1.36
CA ALA A 108 27.75 2.83 -0.71
C ALA A 108 27.10 1.43 -0.64
N VAL A 109 25.77 1.35 -0.49
CA VAL A 109 25.00 0.10 -0.61
C VAL A 109 25.08 -0.46 -2.03
N ARG A 110 24.86 0.37 -3.05
CA ARG A 110 24.95 -0.01 -4.47
C ARG A 110 26.35 -0.54 -4.81
N ASP A 111 27.40 0.12 -4.35
CA ASP A 111 28.79 -0.30 -4.60
C ASP A 111 29.19 -1.55 -3.82
N ALA A 112 28.67 -1.73 -2.60
CA ALA A 112 28.86 -2.96 -1.84
C ALA A 112 28.17 -4.16 -2.53
N LEU A 113 26.93 -3.99 -3.02
CA LEU A 113 26.23 -5.01 -3.82
C LEU A 113 27.00 -5.34 -5.11
N ALA A 114 27.47 -4.32 -5.85
CA ALA A 114 28.27 -4.51 -7.06
C ALA A 114 29.57 -5.28 -6.79
N LYS A 115 30.27 -4.96 -5.68
CA LYS A 115 31.51 -5.64 -5.26
C LYS A 115 31.27 -7.09 -4.81
N GLN A 116 30.11 -7.40 -4.23
CA GLN A 116 29.76 -8.73 -3.74
C GLN A 116 28.98 -9.58 -4.75
N ARG A 117 28.85 -9.12 -6.01
CA ARG A 117 28.04 -9.78 -7.06
C ARG A 117 28.26 -11.29 -7.14
N GLU A 118 29.51 -11.73 -7.30
CA GLU A 118 29.83 -13.16 -7.46
C GLU A 118 29.40 -14.00 -6.24
N ALA A 119 29.59 -13.48 -5.02
CA ALA A 119 29.16 -14.15 -3.80
C ALA A 119 27.62 -14.22 -3.69
N ILE A 120 26.91 -13.17 -4.09
CA ILE A 120 25.45 -13.13 -4.10
C ILE A 120 24.88 -14.07 -5.17
N LEU A 121 25.45 -14.10 -6.37
CA LEU A 121 25.02 -15.00 -7.44
C LEU A 121 25.36 -16.47 -7.13
N ALA A 122 26.46 -16.74 -6.44
CA ALA A 122 26.76 -18.07 -5.92
C ALA A 122 25.72 -18.52 -4.85
N ALA A 123 25.36 -17.65 -3.91
CA ALA A 123 24.30 -17.92 -2.94
C ALA A 123 22.94 -18.16 -3.62
N ASN A 124 22.62 -17.37 -4.66
CA ASN A 124 21.41 -17.55 -5.45
C ASN A 124 21.41 -18.84 -6.27
N ARG A 125 22.58 -19.32 -6.74
CA ARG A 125 22.69 -20.63 -7.37
C ARG A 125 22.35 -21.77 -6.40
N THR A 126 22.77 -21.68 -5.14
CA THR A 126 22.42 -22.65 -4.10
C THR A 126 20.91 -22.67 -3.87
N ASP A 127 20.30 -21.51 -3.58
CA ASP A 127 18.85 -21.39 -3.37
C ASP A 127 18.05 -21.90 -4.60
N LEU A 128 18.49 -21.60 -5.83
CA LEU A 128 17.87 -22.08 -7.06
C LEU A 128 17.92 -23.60 -7.20
N ASN A 129 19.06 -24.23 -6.90
CA ASN A 129 19.20 -25.69 -6.99
C ASN A 129 18.27 -26.40 -5.99
N ASP A 130 18.17 -25.88 -4.75
CA ASP A 130 17.29 -26.40 -3.72
C ASP A 130 15.80 -26.20 -4.09
N ALA A 131 15.47 -25.03 -4.67
CA ALA A 131 14.14 -24.71 -5.18
C ALA A 131 13.74 -25.55 -6.41
N GLU A 132 14.69 -25.90 -7.28
CA GLU A 132 14.47 -26.81 -8.42
C GLU A 132 14.10 -28.21 -7.95
N ALA A 133 14.77 -28.74 -6.91
CA ALA A 133 14.41 -30.03 -6.32
C ALA A 133 12.98 -30.01 -5.74
N LEU A 134 12.62 -28.97 -4.97
CA LEU A 134 11.25 -28.79 -4.46
C LEU A 134 10.21 -28.65 -5.59
N CYS A 135 10.58 -28.05 -6.72
CA CYS A 135 9.72 -27.92 -7.89
C CYS A 135 9.50 -29.27 -8.60
N GLN A 136 10.54 -30.11 -8.69
CA GLN A 136 10.43 -31.49 -9.21
C GLN A 136 9.56 -32.37 -8.31
N GLU A 137 9.57 -32.15 -7.00
CA GLU A 137 8.69 -32.80 -6.02
C GLU A 137 7.25 -32.22 -5.99
N GLY A 138 6.94 -31.21 -6.81
CA GLY A 138 5.63 -30.55 -6.82
C GLY A 138 5.32 -29.69 -5.59
N LYS A 139 6.33 -29.37 -4.76
CA LYS A 139 6.21 -28.57 -3.53
C LYS A 139 6.42 -27.07 -3.76
N LEU A 140 6.92 -26.67 -4.93
CA LEU A 140 7.15 -25.27 -5.31
C LEU A 140 6.72 -25.04 -6.76
N ASP A 141 6.04 -23.92 -7.01
CA ASP A 141 5.61 -23.51 -8.36
C ASP A 141 6.78 -22.99 -9.21
N ARG A 142 6.81 -23.32 -10.51
CA ARG A 142 7.81 -22.84 -11.48
C ARG A 142 7.86 -21.31 -11.61
N VAL A 143 6.74 -20.63 -11.39
CA VAL A 143 6.64 -19.17 -11.37
C VAL A 143 7.43 -18.59 -10.19
N LEU A 144 7.45 -19.25 -9.04
CA LEU A 144 8.24 -18.83 -7.88
C LEU A 144 9.74 -19.03 -8.15
N LEU A 145 10.14 -20.14 -8.76
CA LEU A 145 11.52 -20.38 -9.19
C LEU A 145 12.02 -19.29 -10.17
N LYS A 146 11.20 -18.88 -11.16
CA LYS A 146 11.55 -17.81 -12.11
C LYS A 146 11.70 -16.43 -11.44
N ARG A 147 10.99 -16.19 -10.33
CA ARG A 147 11.09 -14.97 -9.51
C ARG A 147 12.33 -14.99 -8.60
N LEU A 148 12.73 -16.17 -8.11
CA LEU A 148 13.91 -16.38 -7.26
C LEU A 148 15.25 -16.10 -7.99
N ASP A 149 15.32 -16.40 -9.29
CA ASP A 149 16.53 -16.24 -10.10
C ASP A 149 16.99 -14.76 -10.19
N LEU A 150 18.22 -14.47 -9.79
CA LEU A 150 18.90 -13.17 -9.99
C LEU A 150 19.89 -13.18 -11.16
N ASN A 151 20.20 -14.36 -11.71
CA ASN A 151 21.21 -14.57 -12.74
C ASN A 151 20.64 -14.46 -14.17
N GLY A 152 19.31 -14.42 -14.34
CA GLY A 152 18.64 -14.08 -15.59
C GLY A 152 19.16 -12.75 -16.17
N ALA A 153 19.33 -12.72 -17.49
CA ALA A 153 20.07 -11.67 -18.20
C ALA A 153 19.69 -10.24 -17.76
N GLY A 154 20.67 -9.52 -17.18
CA GLY A 154 20.53 -8.12 -16.76
C GLY A 154 19.73 -7.87 -15.47
N LYS A 155 19.19 -8.88 -14.78
CA LYS A 155 18.42 -8.69 -13.54
C LYS A 155 19.23 -7.98 -12.45
N PHE A 156 20.44 -8.45 -12.15
CA PHE A 156 21.30 -7.84 -11.13
C PHE A 156 21.72 -6.40 -11.50
N ASP A 157 21.98 -6.14 -12.78
CA ASP A 157 22.32 -4.79 -13.26
C ASP A 157 21.14 -3.82 -13.18
N THR A 158 19.93 -4.32 -13.48
CA THR A 158 18.67 -3.57 -13.32
C THR A 158 18.43 -3.24 -11.84
N LEU A 159 18.71 -4.19 -10.93
CA LEU A 159 18.64 -3.99 -9.48
C LEU A 159 19.61 -2.90 -9.00
N LEU A 160 20.85 -2.87 -9.48
CA LEU A 160 21.79 -1.79 -9.17
C LEU A 160 21.34 -0.44 -9.74
N ALA A 161 20.89 -0.41 -11.01
CA ALA A 161 20.41 0.80 -11.67
C ALA A 161 19.16 1.38 -10.98
N GLY A 162 18.30 0.53 -10.40
CA GLY A 162 17.16 0.96 -9.59
C GLY A 162 17.56 1.74 -8.33
N ILE A 163 18.72 1.41 -7.73
CA ILE A 163 19.25 2.18 -6.59
C ILE A 163 19.75 3.56 -7.04
N ASP A 164 20.42 3.63 -8.20
CA ASP A 164 20.87 4.90 -8.78
C ASP A 164 19.69 5.82 -9.16
N GLN A 165 18.62 5.25 -9.75
CA GLN A 165 17.37 5.97 -10.02
C GLN A 165 16.71 6.47 -8.71
N LEU A 166 16.60 5.60 -7.70
CA LEU A 166 16.02 5.95 -6.40
C LEU A 166 16.80 7.06 -5.68
N ARG A 167 18.15 7.03 -5.75
CA ARG A 167 19.02 8.06 -5.19
C ARG A 167 18.78 9.42 -5.85
N ALA A 168 18.51 9.45 -7.17
CA ALA A 168 18.21 10.67 -7.91
C ALA A 168 16.84 11.29 -7.58
N LEU A 169 15.91 10.55 -6.96
CA LEU A 169 14.63 11.09 -6.52
C LEU A 169 14.80 12.08 -5.36
N SER A 170 13.97 13.12 -5.33
CA SER A 170 13.98 14.09 -4.22
C SER A 170 13.58 13.45 -2.90
N ASP A 171 14.27 13.79 -1.81
CA ASP A 171 13.98 13.30 -0.45
C ASP A 171 12.51 13.57 -0.07
N PRO A 172 11.73 12.57 0.38
CA PRO A 172 10.35 12.78 0.83
C PRO A 172 10.26 13.35 2.25
N VAL A 173 11.34 13.33 3.04
CA VAL A 173 11.36 13.73 4.47
C VAL A 173 11.62 15.24 4.61
N GLY A 174 11.02 15.86 5.64
CA GLY A 174 11.27 17.26 5.99
C GLY A 174 10.54 18.28 5.11
N ARG A 175 9.69 17.85 4.17
CA ARG A 175 8.91 18.74 3.30
C ARG A 175 7.80 19.43 4.09
N VAL A 176 7.68 20.75 3.93
CA VAL A 176 6.57 21.52 4.50
C VAL A 176 5.36 21.42 3.57
N THR A 177 4.23 20.90 4.08
CA THR A 177 2.99 20.71 3.30
C THR A 177 1.83 21.56 3.81
N LEU A 178 2.04 22.34 4.87
CA LEU A 178 1.17 23.41 5.36
C LEU A 178 2.02 24.31 6.27
N ALA A 179 1.82 25.63 6.18
CA ALA A 179 2.39 26.59 7.11
C ALA A 179 1.35 27.67 7.43
N THR A 180 1.20 28.00 8.71
CA THR A 180 0.16 28.92 9.20
C THR A 180 0.70 29.71 10.37
N GLU A 181 0.65 31.03 10.27
CA GLU A 181 0.80 31.90 11.42
C GLU A 181 -0.48 31.80 12.27
N LEU A 182 -0.32 31.44 13.53
CA LEU A 182 -1.40 31.39 14.50
C LEU A 182 -1.51 32.70 15.28
N ALA A 183 -0.43 33.47 15.47
CA ALA A 183 -0.47 34.79 16.08
C ALA A 183 0.62 35.71 15.51
N ALA A 184 0.31 37.01 15.41
CA ALA A 184 1.15 38.02 14.76
C ALA A 184 2.50 38.27 15.45
N ASP A 185 2.66 37.86 16.71
CA ASP A 185 3.89 37.90 17.50
C ASP A 185 4.77 36.65 17.31
N GLY A 186 4.63 35.96 16.17
CA GLY A 186 5.51 34.88 15.77
C GLY A 186 5.18 33.52 16.38
N LEU A 187 3.89 33.21 16.55
CA LEU A 187 3.42 31.84 16.78
C LEU A 187 3.11 31.19 15.43
N GLU A 188 3.90 30.20 15.01
CA GLU A 188 3.84 29.61 13.67
C GLU A 188 3.76 28.09 13.70
N LEU A 189 2.79 27.53 12.98
CA LEU A 189 2.51 26.11 12.86
C LEU A 189 2.90 25.59 11.47
N TYR A 190 3.67 24.51 11.44
CA TYR A 190 4.10 23.85 10.21
C TYR A 190 3.70 22.37 10.22
N ARG A 191 3.13 21.87 9.13
CA ARG A 191 2.98 20.42 8.87
C ARG A 191 4.17 19.96 8.05
N VAL A 192 4.95 19.02 8.59
CA VAL A 192 6.23 18.58 8.00
C VAL A 192 6.22 17.06 7.83
N THR A 193 6.63 16.58 6.66
CA THR A 193 6.74 15.14 6.40
C THR A 193 7.83 14.49 7.24
N CYS A 194 7.61 13.25 7.66
CA CYS A 194 8.57 12.43 8.39
C CYS A 194 8.39 10.95 8.05
N PRO A 195 9.42 10.10 8.23
CA PRO A 195 9.26 8.65 8.08
C PRO A 195 8.11 8.12 8.94
N ILE A 196 7.54 7.01 8.51
CA ILE A 196 6.55 6.23 9.26
C ILE A 196 7.19 5.64 10.52
N GLY A 197 8.41 5.10 10.41
CA GLY A 197 9.19 4.56 11.51
C GLY A 197 9.92 3.28 11.11
N VAL A 198 9.37 2.14 11.52
CA VAL A 198 9.85 0.79 11.21
C VAL A 198 8.86 0.09 10.28
N ILE A 199 9.33 -0.27 9.09
CA ILE A 199 8.56 -1.01 8.09
C ILE A 199 8.99 -2.47 8.14
N CYS A 200 8.04 -3.36 8.39
CA CYS A 200 8.21 -4.81 8.26
C CYS A 200 7.78 -5.26 6.85
N VAL A 201 8.61 -6.06 6.19
CA VAL A 201 8.35 -6.53 4.82
C VAL A 201 8.40 -8.05 4.81
N ILE A 202 7.31 -8.70 4.40
CA ILE A 202 7.19 -10.15 4.36
C ILE A 202 6.98 -10.56 2.90
N PHE A 203 7.91 -11.32 2.32
CA PHE A 203 7.95 -11.54 0.88
C PHE A 203 8.34 -12.97 0.47
N GLU A 204 7.79 -13.44 -0.64
CA GLU A 204 7.96 -14.79 -1.18
C GLU A 204 8.71 -14.75 -2.52
N SER A 205 9.78 -15.54 -2.59
CA SER A 205 10.57 -15.87 -3.80
C SER A 205 11.00 -14.66 -4.64
N ARG A 206 11.30 -13.53 -3.99
CA ARG A 206 11.67 -12.25 -4.60
C ARG A 206 12.86 -11.60 -3.89
N PRO A 207 14.09 -12.08 -4.12
CA PRO A 207 15.29 -11.46 -3.56
C PRO A 207 15.57 -10.06 -4.15
N ASP A 208 15.01 -9.73 -5.31
CA ASP A 208 14.97 -8.38 -5.89
C ASP A 208 14.16 -7.40 -5.01
N ALA A 209 12.99 -7.82 -4.52
CA ALA A 209 12.14 -7.01 -3.66
C ALA A 209 12.81 -6.67 -2.31
N LEU A 210 13.72 -7.52 -1.81
CA LEU A 210 14.54 -7.22 -0.63
C LEU A 210 15.33 -5.92 -0.82
N VAL A 211 16.07 -5.82 -1.92
CA VAL A 211 16.92 -4.65 -2.20
C VAL A 211 16.06 -3.44 -2.55
N GLN A 212 15.01 -3.62 -3.36
CA GLN A 212 14.09 -2.54 -3.74
C GLN A 212 13.46 -1.88 -2.51
N ILE A 213 12.87 -2.68 -1.61
CA ILE A 213 12.13 -2.16 -0.47
C ILE A 213 13.08 -1.72 0.66
N GLY A 214 14.19 -2.45 0.86
CA GLY A 214 15.25 -2.04 1.77
C GLY A 214 15.79 -0.65 1.43
N THR A 215 16.14 -0.40 0.17
CA THR A 215 16.64 0.93 -0.26
C THR A 215 15.56 2.02 -0.26
N LEU A 216 14.31 1.71 -0.64
CA LEU A 216 13.17 2.63 -0.51
C LEU A 216 12.98 3.09 0.95
N GLY A 217 13.07 2.17 1.91
CA GLY A 217 13.01 2.48 3.34
C GLY A 217 14.14 3.41 3.77
N LEU A 218 15.38 3.11 3.41
CA LEU A 218 16.55 3.95 3.74
C LEU A 218 16.43 5.38 3.16
N LYS A 219 15.99 5.54 1.90
CA LYS A 219 15.75 6.85 1.26
C LYS A 219 14.64 7.65 1.96
N SER A 220 13.52 6.98 2.26
CA SER A 220 12.38 7.56 3.01
C SER A 220 12.64 7.72 4.52
N ALA A 221 13.84 7.36 4.98
CA ALA A 221 14.34 7.42 6.35
C ALA A 221 13.64 6.50 7.37
N ASN A 222 13.06 5.41 6.90
CA ASN A 222 12.52 4.33 7.73
C ASN A 222 13.59 3.27 8.01
N ALA A 223 13.51 2.59 9.16
CA ALA A 223 14.18 1.31 9.33
C ALA A 223 13.35 0.19 8.69
N VAL A 224 14.00 -0.83 8.15
CA VAL A 224 13.35 -1.96 7.45
C VAL A 224 13.71 -3.28 8.12
N VAL A 225 12.69 -4.05 8.47
CA VAL A 225 12.78 -5.42 8.97
C VAL A 225 12.26 -6.37 7.89
N LEU A 226 13.16 -7.14 7.30
CA LEU A 226 12.90 -8.02 6.16
C LEU A 226 12.64 -9.46 6.64
N LYS A 227 11.59 -10.11 6.13
CA LYS A 227 11.34 -11.55 6.32
C LYS A 227 11.02 -12.19 4.97
N GLY A 228 12.04 -12.77 4.34
CA GLY A 228 11.88 -13.54 3.11
C GLY A 228 11.37 -14.97 3.35
N GLY A 229 10.91 -15.61 2.27
CA GLY A 229 10.66 -17.04 2.18
C GLY A 229 11.92 -17.89 2.41
N ARG A 230 11.72 -19.17 2.75
CA ARG A 230 12.83 -20.10 3.08
C ARG A 230 13.64 -20.50 1.85
N GLU A 231 13.00 -20.50 0.69
CA GLU A 231 13.57 -20.78 -0.63
C GLU A 231 14.55 -19.72 -1.15
N ALA A 232 14.71 -18.60 -0.44
CA ALA A 232 15.62 -17.51 -0.79
C ALA A 232 16.62 -17.19 0.34
N THR A 233 16.88 -18.14 1.25
CA THR A 233 17.59 -17.88 2.51
C THR A 233 19.02 -17.41 2.29
N ALA A 234 19.80 -18.12 1.47
CA ALA A 234 21.20 -17.80 1.23
C ALA A 234 21.35 -16.47 0.47
N THR A 235 20.52 -16.26 -0.55
CA THR A 235 20.45 -15.03 -1.35
C THR A 235 20.13 -13.82 -0.46
N ASN A 236 19.09 -13.93 0.37
CA ASN A 236 18.65 -12.83 1.22
C ASN A 236 19.73 -12.44 2.25
N GLN A 237 20.42 -13.44 2.82
CA GLN A 237 21.55 -13.22 3.73
C GLN A 237 22.71 -12.50 3.03
N ALA A 238 23.13 -12.98 1.86
CA ALA A 238 24.22 -12.38 1.08
C ALA A 238 23.90 -10.92 0.68
N LEU A 239 22.67 -10.66 0.21
CA LEU A 239 22.18 -9.31 -0.10
C LEU A 239 22.20 -8.40 1.12
N THR A 240 21.58 -8.82 2.24
CA THR A 240 21.51 -7.99 3.44
C THR A 240 22.88 -7.71 4.03
N ALA A 241 23.80 -8.69 4.01
CA ALA A 241 25.18 -8.49 4.45
C ALA A 241 25.92 -7.45 3.60
N ALA A 242 25.80 -7.51 2.27
CA ALA A 242 26.38 -6.52 1.36
C ALA A 242 25.78 -5.12 1.59
N MET A 243 24.45 -5.01 1.73
CA MET A 243 23.79 -3.73 2.01
C MET A 243 24.22 -3.14 3.36
N ARG A 244 24.25 -3.95 4.44
CA ARG A 244 24.72 -3.51 5.76
C ARG A 244 26.19 -3.06 5.74
N GLN A 245 27.05 -3.73 4.97
CA GLN A 245 28.44 -3.31 4.76
C GLN A 245 28.53 -1.94 4.06
N GLY A 246 27.62 -1.62 3.13
CA GLY A 246 27.52 -0.29 2.52
C GLY A 246 27.11 0.80 3.51
N ILE A 247 26.12 0.51 4.36
CA ILE A 247 25.67 1.41 5.44
C ILE A 247 26.79 1.66 6.45
N GLU A 248 27.48 0.59 6.88
CA GLU A 248 28.57 0.68 7.86
C GLU A 248 29.73 1.55 7.36
N ARG A 249 30.14 1.37 6.10
CA ARG A 249 31.23 2.17 5.49
C ARG A 249 30.90 3.65 5.32
N SER A 250 29.63 3.99 5.15
CA SER A 250 29.18 5.36 4.86
C SER A 250 28.81 6.15 6.11
N LEU A 251 28.18 5.51 7.10
CA LEU A 251 27.62 6.18 8.28
C LEU A 251 28.14 5.60 9.62
N GLY A 252 28.79 4.44 9.60
CA GLY A 252 29.29 3.74 10.79
C GLY A 252 28.34 2.66 11.34
N PRO A 253 28.83 1.76 12.21
CA PRO A 253 28.13 0.54 12.62
C PRO A 253 26.79 0.79 13.31
N ARG A 254 26.64 1.92 14.03
CA ARG A 254 25.41 2.29 14.76
C ARG A 254 24.16 2.43 13.88
N TYR A 255 24.33 2.65 12.57
CA TYR A 255 23.21 2.78 11.64
C TYR A 255 22.85 1.49 10.90
N THR A 256 23.67 0.44 10.99
CA THR A 256 23.45 -0.82 10.25
C THR A 256 22.10 -1.48 10.56
N ASN A 257 21.60 -1.31 11.79
CA ASN A 257 20.31 -1.84 12.23
C ASN A 257 19.09 -1.12 11.65
N ALA A 258 19.27 -0.10 10.81
CA ALA A 258 18.22 0.43 9.95
C ALA A 258 17.83 -0.56 8.83
N LEU A 259 18.64 -1.60 8.58
CA LEU A 259 18.32 -2.71 7.68
C LEU A 259 18.60 -4.04 8.38
N GLN A 260 17.55 -4.82 8.64
CA GLN A 260 17.66 -6.12 9.30
C GLN A 260 16.90 -7.21 8.56
N LEU A 261 17.39 -8.44 8.66
CA LEU A 261 16.79 -9.64 8.07
C LEU A 261 16.51 -10.66 9.17
N ILE A 262 15.29 -11.16 9.24
CA ILE A 262 14.90 -12.27 10.10
C ILE A 262 15.18 -13.57 9.34
N THR A 263 16.28 -14.22 9.69
CA THR A 263 16.78 -15.46 9.07
C THR A 263 16.29 -16.74 9.78
N THR A 264 15.85 -16.62 11.03
CA THR A 264 15.42 -17.76 11.84
C THR A 264 14.14 -18.39 11.29
N ARG A 265 13.81 -19.60 11.77
CA ARG A 265 12.51 -20.24 11.49
C ARG A 265 11.32 -19.51 12.11
N ALA A 266 11.54 -18.37 12.78
CA ALA A 266 10.56 -17.59 13.51
C ALA A 266 9.27 -17.41 12.73
N GLU A 267 8.16 -17.64 13.43
CA GLU A 267 6.84 -17.62 12.86
C GLU A 267 6.44 -16.19 12.54
N ILE A 268 5.86 -15.98 11.36
CA ILE A 268 5.27 -14.70 10.97
C ILE A 268 4.27 -14.23 12.06
N ALA A 269 3.57 -15.18 12.69
CA ALA A 269 2.66 -14.97 13.82
C ALA A 269 3.29 -14.26 15.04
N GLU A 270 4.60 -14.35 15.27
CA GLU A 270 5.27 -13.60 16.34
C GLU A 270 5.58 -12.17 15.90
N LEU A 271 6.08 -12.01 14.67
CA LEU A 271 6.41 -10.71 14.08
C LEU A 271 5.19 -9.77 14.03
N LEU A 272 4.04 -10.33 13.65
CA LEU A 272 2.76 -9.62 13.55
C LEU A 272 2.18 -9.15 14.89
N LYS A 273 2.73 -9.59 16.03
CA LYS A 273 2.36 -9.16 17.39
C LYS A 273 3.26 -8.04 17.95
N LEU A 274 4.17 -7.48 17.14
CA LEU A 274 5.13 -6.47 17.57
C LEU A 274 4.71 -5.03 17.21
N ASP A 275 3.42 -4.71 17.35
CA ASP A 275 2.83 -3.39 17.04
C ASP A 275 3.36 -2.23 17.90
N GLN A 276 3.94 -2.54 19.06
CA GLN A 276 4.73 -1.59 19.86
C GLN A 276 6.07 -1.16 19.20
N TYR A 277 6.56 -1.89 18.19
CA TYR A 277 7.84 -1.64 17.52
C TYR A 277 7.73 -1.44 16.00
N LEU A 278 6.72 -2.03 15.36
CA LEU A 278 6.47 -1.99 13.92
C LEU A 278 5.32 -1.03 13.61
N ASP A 279 5.55 -0.09 12.69
CA ASP A 279 4.57 0.94 12.33
C ASP A 279 3.81 0.62 11.02
N LEU A 280 4.36 -0.27 10.19
CA LEU A 280 3.77 -0.71 8.91
C LEU A 280 4.21 -2.14 8.56
N VAL A 281 3.30 -2.97 8.05
CA VAL A 281 3.62 -4.26 7.40
C VAL A 281 3.31 -4.19 5.91
N VAL A 282 4.24 -4.64 5.07
CA VAL A 282 4.09 -4.78 3.61
C VAL A 282 4.25 -6.26 3.22
N PRO A 283 3.16 -6.96 2.86
CA PRO A 283 3.23 -8.28 2.26
C PRO A 283 3.50 -8.20 0.73
N ARG A 284 4.44 -9.01 0.23
CA ARG A 284 4.73 -9.19 -1.22
C ARG A 284 4.81 -10.68 -1.55
N GLY A 285 3.65 -11.32 -1.73
CA GLY A 285 3.55 -12.75 -2.00
C GLY A 285 2.18 -13.13 -2.57
N SER A 286 1.72 -14.33 -2.24
CA SER A 286 0.40 -14.85 -2.59
C SER A 286 -0.76 -14.09 -1.93
N GLN A 287 -1.96 -14.13 -2.54
CA GLN A 287 -3.20 -13.62 -1.93
C GLN A 287 -3.42 -14.20 -0.52
N ALA A 288 -3.14 -15.50 -0.35
CA ALA A 288 -3.25 -16.21 0.92
C ALA A 288 -2.33 -15.64 2.01
N LEU A 289 -1.08 -15.31 1.68
CA LEU A 289 -0.16 -14.63 2.60
C LEU A 289 -0.69 -13.25 3.01
N VAL A 290 -1.18 -12.45 2.04
CA VAL A 290 -1.73 -11.11 2.33
C VAL A 290 -2.95 -11.21 3.25
N ARG A 291 -3.89 -12.09 2.93
CA ARG A 291 -5.11 -12.33 3.72
C ARG A 291 -4.77 -12.82 5.13
N TYR A 292 -3.81 -13.75 5.25
CA TYR A 292 -3.31 -14.21 6.55
C TYR A 292 -2.73 -13.06 7.39
N ILE A 293 -1.83 -12.25 6.81
CA ILE A 293 -1.23 -11.10 7.51
C ILE A 293 -2.30 -10.10 7.96
N LYS A 294 -3.20 -9.69 7.06
CA LYS A 294 -4.30 -8.75 7.38
C LYS A 294 -5.22 -9.26 8.50
N ALA A 295 -5.39 -10.58 8.64
CA ALA A 295 -6.23 -11.18 9.68
C ALA A 295 -5.52 -11.40 11.03
N ASN A 296 -4.18 -11.31 11.09
CA ASN A 296 -3.38 -11.74 12.26
C ASN A 296 -2.47 -10.65 12.85
N THR A 297 -2.69 -9.38 12.52
CA THR A 297 -1.89 -8.26 13.05
C THR A 297 -2.72 -7.05 13.45
N LEU A 298 -2.21 -6.28 14.42
CA LEU A 298 -2.69 -4.93 14.74
C LEU A 298 -1.87 -3.84 14.02
N VAL A 299 -0.73 -4.19 13.41
CA VAL A 299 0.10 -3.25 12.64
C VAL A 299 -0.65 -2.87 11.35
N PRO A 300 -0.69 -1.59 10.95
CA PRO A 300 -1.24 -1.20 9.65
C PRO A 300 -0.60 -2.00 8.50
N VAL A 301 -1.42 -2.60 7.63
CA VAL A 301 -0.96 -3.41 6.49
C VAL A 301 -1.17 -2.65 5.19
N LEU A 302 -0.10 -2.42 4.43
CA LEU A 302 -0.13 -1.77 3.12
C LEU A 302 0.08 -2.81 2.01
N GLY A 303 -0.96 -3.01 1.20
CA GLY A 303 -0.95 -3.96 0.09
C GLY A 303 -2.36 -4.33 -0.35
N HIS A 304 -2.52 -4.78 -1.60
CA HIS A 304 -3.76 -5.37 -2.10
C HIS A 304 -3.77 -6.89 -1.82
N ALA A 305 -4.96 -7.47 -1.60
CA ALA A 305 -5.11 -8.92 -1.46
C ALA A 305 -5.32 -9.58 -2.82
N ASP A 306 -6.12 -8.95 -3.68
CA ASP A 306 -6.63 -9.48 -4.94
C ASP A 306 -6.54 -8.38 -6.02
N GLY A 307 -6.71 -8.76 -7.29
CA GLY A 307 -6.48 -7.95 -8.49
C GLY A 307 -7.60 -8.01 -9.53
N LEU A 308 -8.85 -8.19 -9.09
CA LEU A 308 -10.05 -8.11 -9.93
C LEU A 308 -10.15 -6.71 -10.54
N CYS A 309 -9.71 -6.59 -11.80
CA CYS A 309 -9.67 -5.38 -12.59
C CYS A 309 -10.64 -5.49 -13.77
N ALA A 310 -11.36 -4.42 -14.08
CA ALA A 310 -12.39 -4.39 -15.12
C ALA A 310 -12.16 -3.32 -16.20
N CYS A 311 -12.71 -3.57 -17.39
CA CYS A 311 -12.72 -2.63 -18.50
C CYS A 311 -14.15 -2.49 -19.01
N TYR A 312 -14.67 -1.26 -19.08
CA TYR A 312 -15.99 -0.94 -19.61
C TYR A 312 -15.87 -0.35 -21.03
N ILE A 313 -16.50 -1.01 -21.99
CA ILE A 313 -16.62 -0.57 -23.39
C ILE A 313 -17.97 0.13 -23.57
N ASP A 314 -17.93 1.45 -23.68
CA ASP A 314 -19.10 2.33 -23.79
C ASP A 314 -19.77 2.30 -25.17
N ASP A 315 -21.00 2.82 -25.31
CA ASP A 315 -21.66 2.83 -26.63
C ASP A 315 -21.00 3.75 -27.66
N GLU A 316 -20.33 4.80 -27.20
CA GLU A 316 -19.48 5.70 -27.99
C GLU A 316 -17.98 5.26 -28.02
N ALA A 317 -17.67 4.00 -27.73
CA ALA A 317 -16.31 3.47 -27.86
C ALA A 317 -15.80 3.45 -29.32
N ASP A 318 -14.56 3.87 -29.50
CA ASP A 318 -13.73 3.58 -30.68
C ASP A 318 -13.26 2.12 -30.65
N ALA A 319 -13.49 1.40 -31.76
CA ALA A 319 -13.25 -0.05 -31.81
C ALA A 319 -11.76 -0.41 -31.80
N ASP A 320 -10.91 0.36 -32.50
CA ASP A 320 -9.48 0.10 -32.60
C ASP A 320 -8.78 0.34 -31.26
N LYS A 321 -9.16 1.40 -30.55
CA LYS A 321 -8.73 1.64 -29.16
C LYS A 321 -9.20 0.52 -28.24
N ALA A 322 -10.48 0.12 -28.32
CA ALA A 322 -11.03 -0.93 -27.46
C ALA A 322 -10.28 -2.26 -27.61
N VAL A 323 -10.04 -2.71 -28.85
CA VAL A 323 -9.25 -3.93 -29.12
C VAL A 323 -7.83 -3.81 -28.54
N ARG A 324 -7.12 -2.71 -28.82
CA ARG A 324 -5.74 -2.52 -28.34
C ARG A 324 -5.63 -2.48 -26.82
N ILE A 325 -6.54 -1.77 -26.16
CA ILE A 325 -6.56 -1.59 -24.70
C ILE A 325 -6.88 -2.92 -24.01
N VAL A 326 -7.93 -3.62 -24.44
CA VAL A 326 -8.37 -4.87 -23.81
C VAL A 326 -7.32 -5.98 -24.00
N VAL A 327 -6.74 -6.11 -25.20
CA VAL A 327 -5.69 -7.08 -25.48
C VAL A 327 -4.46 -6.83 -24.63
N ASP A 328 -3.91 -5.61 -24.59
CA ASP A 328 -2.75 -5.29 -23.75
C ASP A 328 -3.06 -5.54 -22.25
N SER A 329 -4.24 -5.12 -21.79
CA SER A 329 -4.66 -5.26 -20.40
C SER A 329 -4.73 -6.73 -19.95
N LYS A 330 -5.17 -7.65 -20.82
CA LYS A 330 -5.23 -9.09 -20.50
C LYS A 330 -3.91 -9.82 -20.76
N THR A 331 -3.27 -9.61 -21.91
CA THR A 331 -2.24 -10.53 -22.43
C THR A 331 -0.79 -10.06 -22.24
N GLN A 332 -0.54 -8.80 -21.87
CA GLN A 332 0.84 -8.31 -21.68
C GLN A 332 1.58 -9.04 -20.54
N TYR A 333 0.88 -9.32 -19.44
CA TYR A 333 1.34 -10.20 -18.37
C TYR A 333 0.12 -10.69 -17.56
N PRO A 334 -0.52 -11.83 -17.92
CA PRO A 334 -1.77 -12.28 -17.30
C PRO A 334 -1.68 -12.53 -15.79
N ALA A 335 -0.53 -12.95 -15.28
CA ALA A 335 -0.31 -13.20 -13.86
C ALA A 335 0.10 -11.94 -13.05
N ALA A 336 -0.30 -10.76 -13.52
CA ALA A 336 -0.17 -9.49 -12.80
C ALA A 336 -1.51 -9.11 -12.16
N CYS A 337 -1.48 -8.55 -10.94
CA CYS A 337 -2.66 -8.10 -10.19
C CYS A 337 -3.43 -6.90 -10.78
N ASN A 338 -2.96 -6.38 -11.92
CA ASN A 338 -3.63 -5.35 -12.72
C ASN A 338 -3.85 -5.83 -14.16
N ALA A 339 -3.76 -7.13 -14.41
CA ALA A 339 -4.28 -7.73 -15.63
C ALA A 339 -5.81 -7.64 -15.63
N LEU A 340 -6.41 -7.48 -16.80
CA LEU A 340 -7.85 -7.41 -16.95
C LEU A 340 -8.49 -8.78 -16.67
N GLU A 341 -9.49 -8.83 -15.78
CA GLU A 341 -10.23 -10.07 -15.46
C GLU A 341 -11.68 -10.02 -15.92
N THR A 342 -12.31 -8.84 -15.95
CA THR A 342 -13.71 -8.67 -16.39
C THR A 342 -13.88 -7.60 -17.48
N LEU A 343 -14.48 -7.97 -18.60
CA LEU A 343 -14.88 -7.05 -19.67
C LEU A 343 -16.39 -6.76 -19.60
N LEU A 344 -16.75 -5.51 -19.35
CA LEU A 344 -18.11 -5.01 -19.42
C LEU A 344 -18.32 -4.34 -20.78
N CYS A 345 -19.37 -4.70 -21.51
CA CYS A 345 -19.65 -4.12 -22.82
C CYS A 345 -21.07 -3.56 -22.87
N HIS A 346 -21.22 -2.28 -23.22
CA HIS A 346 -22.53 -1.69 -23.41
C HIS A 346 -23.26 -2.40 -24.58
N ARG A 347 -24.55 -2.72 -24.43
CA ARG A 347 -25.34 -3.47 -25.43
C ARG A 347 -25.18 -2.92 -26.86
N ARG A 348 -25.28 -1.61 -27.02
CA ARG A 348 -25.06 -0.92 -28.31
C ARG A 348 -23.65 -1.09 -28.88
N ALA A 349 -22.61 -1.16 -28.06
CA ALA A 349 -21.23 -1.41 -28.53
C ALA A 349 -21.07 -2.85 -29.03
N MET A 350 -21.69 -3.81 -28.35
CA MET A 350 -21.83 -5.19 -28.84
C MET A 350 -22.61 -5.23 -30.17
N GLU A 351 -23.75 -4.55 -30.28
CA GLU A 351 -24.55 -4.48 -31.52
C GLU A 351 -23.80 -3.81 -32.68
N ARG A 352 -22.96 -2.80 -32.41
CA ARG A 352 -22.00 -2.20 -33.36
C ARG A 352 -20.86 -3.16 -33.76
N GLY A 353 -20.75 -4.33 -33.16
CA GLY A 353 -19.72 -5.34 -33.42
C GLY A 353 -18.39 -5.11 -32.71
N VAL A 354 -18.30 -4.16 -31.77
CA VAL A 354 -17.04 -3.87 -31.04
C VAL A 354 -16.61 -5.09 -30.20
N LEU A 355 -17.56 -5.73 -29.51
CA LEU A 355 -17.30 -6.94 -28.72
C LEU A 355 -16.78 -8.10 -29.59
N GLY A 356 -17.30 -8.25 -30.81
CA GLY A 356 -16.86 -9.27 -31.75
C GLY A 356 -15.41 -9.09 -32.22
N GLN A 357 -14.99 -7.84 -32.45
CA GLN A 357 -13.61 -7.50 -32.82
C GLN A 357 -12.63 -7.80 -31.66
N ILE A 358 -13.00 -7.41 -30.44
CA ILE A 358 -12.24 -7.70 -29.21
C ILE A 358 -12.08 -9.22 -29.04
N ALA A 359 -13.19 -9.97 -29.13
CA ALA A 359 -13.17 -11.42 -28.95
C ALA A 359 -12.30 -12.14 -29.99
N MET A 360 -12.34 -11.71 -31.26
CA MET A 360 -11.51 -12.27 -32.32
C MET A 360 -10.01 -12.09 -32.03
N ALA A 361 -9.59 -10.90 -31.58
CA ALA A 361 -8.20 -10.63 -31.23
C ALA A 361 -7.74 -11.44 -29.99
N LEU A 362 -8.60 -11.60 -28.99
CA LEU A 362 -8.33 -12.38 -27.79
C LEU A 362 -8.24 -13.89 -28.07
N TRP A 363 -9.11 -14.44 -28.93
CA TRP A 363 -9.07 -15.85 -29.34
C TRP A 363 -7.84 -16.20 -30.18
N GLN A 364 -7.33 -15.28 -30.99
CA GLN A 364 -6.04 -15.45 -31.68
C GLN A 364 -4.86 -15.60 -30.70
N LEU A 365 -5.00 -15.07 -29.49
CA LEU A 365 -4.05 -15.21 -28.38
C LEU A 365 -4.44 -16.34 -27.40
N ASN A 366 -5.41 -17.18 -27.76
CA ASN A 366 -5.91 -18.32 -26.99
C ASN A 366 -6.58 -17.96 -25.64
N VAL A 367 -7.11 -16.74 -25.50
CA VAL A 367 -7.85 -16.32 -24.30
C VAL A 367 -9.24 -16.97 -24.26
N GLU A 368 -9.56 -17.65 -23.17
CA GLU A 368 -10.90 -18.14 -22.86
C GLU A 368 -11.81 -16.99 -22.39
N LEU A 369 -12.96 -16.83 -23.06
CA LEU A 369 -14.00 -15.88 -22.68
C LEU A 369 -15.14 -16.62 -21.97
N ARG A 370 -15.44 -16.20 -20.73
CA ARG A 370 -16.58 -16.68 -19.94
C ARG A 370 -17.66 -15.61 -20.00
N ALA A 371 -18.66 -15.82 -20.85
CA ALA A 371 -19.62 -14.80 -21.23
C ALA A 371 -20.99 -15.01 -20.56
N ASP A 372 -21.65 -13.93 -20.15
CA ASP A 372 -23.06 -13.95 -19.76
C ASP A 372 -23.97 -14.42 -20.91
N ASP A 373 -25.27 -14.64 -20.66
CA ASP A 373 -26.17 -15.15 -21.70
C ASP A 373 -26.26 -14.27 -22.97
N ALA A 374 -26.10 -12.95 -22.83
CA ALA A 374 -26.20 -12.01 -23.94
C ALA A 374 -24.91 -12.00 -24.79
N ALA A 375 -23.74 -11.84 -24.15
CA ALA A 375 -22.45 -11.92 -24.81
C ALA A 375 -22.20 -13.33 -25.37
N TYR A 376 -22.58 -14.39 -24.66
CA TYR A 376 -22.44 -15.77 -25.14
C TYR A 376 -23.26 -15.99 -26.40
N ALA A 377 -24.53 -15.56 -26.45
CA ALA A 377 -25.36 -15.68 -27.63
C ALA A 377 -24.79 -14.91 -28.84
N HIS A 378 -24.33 -13.67 -28.62
CA HIS A 378 -23.72 -12.84 -29.66
C HIS A 378 -22.41 -13.45 -30.21
N LEU A 379 -21.50 -13.86 -29.32
CA LEU A 379 -20.22 -14.46 -29.70
C LEU A 379 -20.39 -15.86 -30.32
N ARG A 380 -21.37 -16.65 -29.87
CA ARG A 380 -21.74 -17.93 -30.49
C ARG A 380 -22.25 -17.76 -31.91
N HIS A 381 -23.09 -16.74 -32.14
CA HIS A 381 -23.56 -16.39 -33.49
C HIS A 381 -22.38 -15.99 -34.39
N LEU A 382 -21.50 -15.09 -33.92
CA LEU A 382 -20.29 -14.69 -34.64
C LEU A 382 -19.44 -15.90 -35.08
N LEU A 383 -19.14 -16.81 -34.16
CA LEU A 383 -18.41 -18.05 -34.45
C LEU A 383 -19.11 -18.94 -35.49
N SER A 384 -20.45 -19.04 -35.45
CA SER A 384 -21.20 -19.83 -36.44
C SER A 384 -21.19 -19.23 -37.85
N THR A 385 -20.97 -17.91 -37.97
CA THR A 385 -20.90 -17.19 -39.24
C THR A 385 -19.48 -17.01 -39.78
N ALA A 386 -18.46 -17.25 -38.96
CA ALA A 386 -17.06 -17.16 -39.38
C ALA A 386 -16.73 -18.29 -40.36
N ALA A 387 -16.35 -17.93 -41.59
CA ALA A 387 -16.03 -18.91 -42.62
C ALA A 387 -14.80 -19.75 -42.23
N ASN A 388 -14.96 -21.08 -42.30
CA ASN A 388 -14.04 -22.11 -41.77
C ASN A 388 -14.03 -22.17 -40.24
N GLY A 389 -14.49 -23.29 -39.67
CA GLY A 389 -14.58 -23.52 -38.23
C GLY A 389 -13.25 -23.28 -37.53
N SER A 390 -13.12 -22.11 -36.90
CA SER A 390 -11.85 -21.54 -36.44
C SER A 390 -11.23 -22.26 -35.23
N GLY A 391 -11.95 -23.23 -34.66
CA GLY A 391 -11.56 -23.92 -33.43
C GLY A 391 -11.72 -23.07 -32.18
N TYR A 392 -12.15 -21.81 -32.29
CA TYR A 392 -12.33 -20.89 -31.18
C TYR A 392 -13.53 -21.21 -30.28
N ASP A 393 -14.41 -22.13 -30.70
CA ASP A 393 -15.48 -22.70 -29.85
C ASP A 393 -14.98 -23.16 -28.47
N ARG A 394 -13.74 -23.66 -28.39
CA ARG A 394 -13.11 -24.12 -27.13
C ARG A 394 -12.75 -22.98 -26.17
N TYR A 395 -12.71 -21.74 -26.66
CA TYR A 395 -12.39 -20.52 -25.93
C TYR A 395 -13.63 -19.66 -25.64
N LEU A 396 -14.85 -20.21 -25.77
CA LEU A 396 -16.09 -19.54 -25.39
C LEU A 396 -16.91 -20.45 -24.46
N LYS A 397 -17.07 -20.02 -23.21
CA LYS A 397 -17.91 -20.66 -22.20
C LYS A 397 -18.97 -19.69 -21.69
N LYS A 398 -20.00 -20.22 -21.02
CA LYS A 398 -20.88 -19.39 -20.19
C LYS A 398 -20.19 -19.02 -18.89
N ALA A 399 -20.37 -17.80 -18.44
CA ALA A 399 -19.99 -17.36 -17.10
C ALA A 399 -20.88 -17.99 -16.02
N THR A 400 -20.33 -18.24 -14.85
CA THR A 400 -21.10 -18.48 -13.62
C THR A 400 -21.14 -17.21 -12.75
N THR A 401 -21.83 -17.25 -11.62
CA THR A 401 -21.86 -16.14 -10.64
C THR A 401 -20.49 -15.88 -10.03
N GLU A 402 -19.67 -16.92 -9.87
CA GLU A 402 -18.36 -16.87 -9.23
C GLU A 402 -17.29 -16.26 -10.15
N ASP A 403 -17.48 -16.30 -11.47
CA ASP A 403 -16.54 -15.73 -12.45
C ASP A 403 -16.38 -14.20 -12.30
N TRP A 404 -17.37 -13.49 -11.77
CA TRP A 404 -17.29 -12.04 -11.53
C TRP A 404 -16.34 -11.68 -10.37
N ASP A 405 -16.17 -12.60 -9.41
CA ASP A 405 -15.35 -12.45 -8.22
C ASP A 405 -14.03 -13.26 -8.30
N THR A 406 -13.67 -13.80 -9.48
CA THR A 406 -12.51 -14.69 -9.68
C THR A 406 -11.35 -13.98 -10.38
N GLU A 407 -10.21 -13.86 -9.71
CA GLU A 407 -8.94 -13.40 -10.31
C GLU A 407 -8.29 -14.62 -10.98
N PHE A 408 -8.37 -14.71 -12.31
CA PHE A 408 -7.94 -15.88 -13.07
C PHE A 408 -6.41 -15.99 -13.17
N LEU A 409 -5.68 -14.87 -13.22
CA LEU A 409 -4.22 -14.78 -13.38
C LEU A 409 -3.65 -15.51 -14.63
N ASP A 410 -4.50 -15.80 -15.61
CA ASP A 410 -4.21 -16.59 -16.81
C ASP A 410 -4.94 -15.99 -18.04
N TYR A 411 -4.82 -16.63 -19.20
CA TYR A 411 -5.54 -16.32 -20.43
C TYR A 411 -7.03 -16.72 -20.34
N ILE A 412 -7.72 -16.21 -19.32
CA ILE A 412 -9.16 -16.36 -19.08
C ILE A 412 -9.70 -14.97 -18.71
N MET A 413 -10.93 -14.63 -19.15
CA MET A 413 -11.58 -13.36 -18.84
C MET A 413 -13.11 -13.53 -18.80
N ALA A 414 -13.76 -12.92 -17.81
CA ALA A 414 -15.22 -12.82 -17.73
C ALA A 414 -15.75 -11.72 -18.66
N VAL A 415 -16.94 -11.88 -19.23
CA VAL A 415 -17.54 -10.94 -20.20
C VAL A 415 -19.03 -10.75 -19.89
N ARG A 416 -19.45 -9.52 -19.60
CA ARG A 416 -20.85 -9.16 -19.32
C ARG A 416 -21.35 -8.05 -20.24
N VAL A 417 -22.60 -8.14 -20.68
CA VAL A 417 -23.31 -7.05 -21.35
C VAL A 417 -24.03 -6.21 -20.31
N VAL A 418 -23.94 -4.89 -20.45
CA VAL A 418 -24.61 -3.91 -19.58
C VAL A 418 -25.40 -2.91 -20.42
N ASP A 419 -26.42 -2.29 -19.82
CA ASP A 419 -27.34 -1.36 -20.49
C ASP A 419 -27.08 0.12 -20.17
N SER A 420 -26.08 0.43 -19.33
CA SER A 420 -25.68 1.80 -19.01
C SER A 420 -24.28 1.89 -18.36
N PRO A 421 -23.63 3.07 -18.41
CA PRO A 421 -22.44 3.36 -17.60
C PRO A 421 -22.70 3.19 -16.09
N GLU A 422 -23.90 3.51 -15.61
CA GLU A 422 -24.30 3.31 -14.21
C GLU A 422 -24.28 1.84 -13.79
N GLU A 423 -24.78 0.93 -14.63
CA GLU A 423 -24.68 -0.51 -14.37
C GLU A 423 -23.22 -0.98 -14.39
N ALA A 424 -22.40 -0.46 -15.30
CA ALA A 424 -20.98 -0.78 -15.35
C ALA A 424 -20.25 -0.36 -14.06
N MET A 425 -20.45 0.88 -13.61
CA MET A 425 -19.88 1.38 -12.36
C MET A 425 -20.40 0.62 -11.14
N ALA A 426 -21.68 0.24 -11.13
CA ALA A 426 -22.25 -0.57 -10.05
C ALA A 426 -21.58 -1.95 -9.96
N HIS A 427 -21.43 -2.65 -11.09
CA HIS A 427 -20.74 -3.94 -11.15
C HIS A 427 -19.29 -3.84 -10.68
N ILE A 428 -18.54 -2.83 -11.12
CA ILE A 428 -17.13 -2.64 -10.72
C ILE A 428 -17.02 -2.33 -9.22
N ASN A 429 -17.93 -1.52 -8.67
CA ASN A 429 -17.93 -1.19 -7.24
C ASN A 429 -18.42 -2.35 -6.34
N GLU A 430 -19.16 -3.33 -6.89
CA GLU A 430 -19.65 -4.51 -6.17
C GLU A 430 -18.67 -5.70 -6.22
N HIS A 431 -18.11 -5.99 -7.39
CA HIS A 431 -17.26 -7.17 -7.64
C HIS A 431 -15.76 -6.85 -7.78
N GLY A 432 -15.39 -5.63 -8.15
CA GLY A 432 -14.00 -5.23 -8.36
C GLY A 432 -13.20 -5.19 -7.05
N SER A 433 -11.90 -5.47 -7.13
CA SER A 433 -10.99 -5.46 -5.96
C SER A 433 -10.57 -4.05 -5.52
N HIS A 434 -11.19 -3.02 -6.12
CA HIS A 434 -10.81 -1.62 -6.04
C HIS A 434 -9.35 -1.34 -6.46
N HIS A 435 -8.78 -2.18 -7.34
CA HIS A 435 -7.41 -2.08 -7.81
C HIS A 435 -7.28 -1.13 -9.00
N THR A 436 -7.61 -1.56 -10.22
CA THR A 436 -7.47 -0.74 -11.42
C THR A 436 -8.55 -1.05 -12.43
N ASP A 437 -9.31 -0.03 -12.80
CA ASP A 437 -10.46 -0.19 -13.70
C ASP A 437 -10.40 0.88 -14.80
N CYS A 438 -10.90 0.58 -15.99
CA CYS A 438 -10.88 1.55 -17.09
C CYS A 438 -12.15 1.59 -17.92
N ILE A 439 -12.37 2.72 -18.60
CA ILE A 439 -13.41 2.94 -19.59
C ILE A 439 -12.78 3.21 -20.96
N VAL A 440 -13.37 2.65 -22.01
CA VAL A 440 -13.11 3.03 -23.40
C VAL A 440 -14.34 3.74 -23.95
N THR A 441 -14.19 5.03 -24.26
CA THR A 441 -15.25 5.89 -24.82
C THR A 441 -14.64 7.13 -25.49
N GLU A 442 -15.30 7.67 -26.52
CA GLU A 442 -15.01 9.01 -27.03
C GLU A 442 -15.88 10.10 -26.37
N ASN A 443 -16.88 9.72 -25.56
CA ASN A 443 -17.72 10.66 -24.82
C ASN A 443 -17.02 11.13 -23.53
N ALA A 444 -16.53 12.37 -23.55
CA ALA A 444 -15.85 12.97 -22.40
C ALA A 444 -16.72 13.09 -21.14
N ALA A 445 -18.05 13.28 -21.27
CA ALA A 445 -18.95 13.37 -20.12
C ALA A 445 -19.16 11.99 -19.47
N THR A 446 -19.26 10.92 -20.27
CA THR A 446 -19.29 9.54 -19.76
C THR A 446 -17.96 9.15 -19.11
N ALA A 447 -16.82 9.54 -19.71
CA ALA A 447 -15.50 9.32 -19.15
C ALA A 447 -15.34 9.96 -17.77
N GLU A 448 -15.56 11.27 -17.64
CA GLU A 448 -15.47 11.98 -16.35
C GLU A 448 -16.41 11.39 -15.29
N ARG A 449 -17.60 10.98 -15.70
CA ARG A 449 -18.57 10.34 -14.80
C ARG A 449 -18.10 8.98 -14.30
N PHE A 450 -17.47 8.17 -15.15
CA PHE A 450 -16.85 6.91 -14.78
C PHE A 450 -15.65 7.10 -13.86
N LEU A 451 -14.74 8.03 -14.21
CA LEU A 451 -13.58 8.40 -13.40
C LEU A 451 -13.95 8.86 -11.99
N ALA A 452 -15.09 9.56 -11.84
CA ALA A 452 -15.60 10.02 -10.54
C ALA A 452 -16.47 8.98 -9.81
N GLY A 453 -17.06 8.01 -10.52
CA GLY A 453 -18.04 7.05 -9.98
C GLY A 453 -17.48 5.67 -9.60
N VAL A 454 -16.32 5.28 -10.16
CA VAL A 454 -15.63 4.04 -9.80
C VAL A 454 -14.69 4.28 -8.61
N ASP A 455 -14.84 3.50 -7.56
CA ASP A 455 -14.06 3.61 -6.33
C ASP A 455 -12.87 2.65 -6.33
N ALA A 456 -11.95 2.84 -7.28
CA ALA A 456 -10.72 2.07 -7.40
C ALA A 456 -9.47 2.88 -7.05
N ALA A 457 -8.32 2.21 -6.97
CA ALA A 457 -7.03 2.84 -6.70
C ALA A 457 -6.42 3.50 -7.96
N GLY A 458 -6.75 2.99 -9.15
CA GLY A 458 -6.60 3.69 -10.42
C GLY A 458 -7.88 3.56 -11.24
N VAL A 459 -8.37 4.67 -11.79
CA VAL A 459 -9.48 4.68 -12.75
C VAL A 459 -8.99 5.37 -14.02
N TYR A 460 -9.06 4.70 -15.17
CA TYR A 460 -8.47 5.20 -16.42
C TYR A 460 -9.51 5.40 -17.53
N HIS A 461 -9.23 6.38 -18.39
CA HIS A 461 -9.95 6.61 -19.63
C HIS A 461 -9.04 6.31 -20.82
N ASN A 462 -9.50 5.47 -21.75
CA ASN A 462 -8.79 5.11 -22.98
C ASN A 462 -7.34 4.61 -22.77
N ALA A 463 -7.06 3.93 -21.66
CA ALA A 463 -5.75 3.37 -21.32
C ALA A 463 -5.84 1.99 -20.65
N SER A 464 -4.78 1.20 -20.82
CA SER A 464 -4.63 -0.17 -20.28
C SER A 464 -4.52 -0.19 -18.75
N THR A 465 -5.14 -1.17 -18.09
CA THR A 465 -5.02 -1.37 -16.63
C THR A 465 -3.58 -1.64 -16.21
N ARG A 466 -2.74 -2.15 -17.13
CA ARG A 466 -1.31 -2.42 -16.92
C ARG A 466 -0.47 -1.17 -16.64
N PHE A 467 -1.00 0.04 -16.85
CA PHE A 467 -0.35 1.28 -16.43
C PHE A 467 -0.27 1.47 -14.91
N ALA A 468 -1.03 0.72 -14.11
CA ALA A 468 -0.99 0.76 -12.63
C ALA A 468 0.30 0.18 -12.07
N ASP A 469 1.37 0.98 -12.09
CA ASP A 469 2.74 0.54 -11.81
C ASP A 469 3.59 1.78 -11.45
N GLY A 470 4.32 1.72 -10.34
CA GLY A 470 5.06 2.87 -9.82
C GLY A 470 6.15 3.42 -10.76
N PHE A 471 6.77 2.57 -11.58
CA PHE A 471 7.71 3.03 -12.59
C PHE A 471 6.98 3.73 -13.74
N ARG A 472 5.88 3.16 -14.22
CA ARG A 472 5.03 3.77 -15.28
C ARG A 472 4.39 5.09 -14.83
N TYR A 473 4.10 5.24 -13.54
CA TYR A 473 3.63 6.48 -12.91
C TYR A 473 4.73 7.55 -12.71
N GLY A 474 6.00 7.22 -12.99
CA GLY A 474 7.12 8.14 -12.79
C GLY A 474 7.61 8.24 -11.34
N PHE A 475 7.22 7.34 -10.45
CA PHE A 475 7.74 7.26 -9.08
C PHE A 475 9.13 6.62 -9.00
N GLY A 476 9.64 6.08 -10.11
CA GLY A 476 10.93 5.40 -10.25
C GLY A 476 10.95 3.99 -9.63
N SER A 477 10.36 3.80 -8.45
CA SER A 477 10.24 2.53 -7.76
C SER A 477 9.03 2.51 -6.83
N GLU A 478 8.51 1.32 -6.51
CA GLU A 478 7.39 1.12 -5.60
C GLU A 478 7.67 0.06 -4.53
N VAL A 479 7.09 0.23 -3.34
CA VAL A 479 7.04 -0.79 -2.29
C VAL A 479 5.98 -1.87 -2.58
N GLY A 480 5.03 -1.56 -3.47
CA GLY A 480 3.91 -2.39 -3.92
C GLY A 480 2.71 -1.51 -4.29
N ILE A 481 1.56 -2.13 -4.56
CA ILE A 481 0.29 -1.45 -4.84
C ILE A 481 -0.64 -1.59 -3.63
N SER A 482 -1.39 -0.54 -3.30
CA SER A 482 -2.33 -0.51 -2.17
C SER A 482 -3.76 -0.23 -2.65
N THR A 483 -4.70 -1.10 -2.28
CA THR A 483 -6.14 -0.85 -2.43
C THR A 483 -6.77 -0.24 -1.18
N ASN A 484 -5.97 0.10 -0.16
CA ASN A 484 -6.46 0.74 1.06
C ASN A 484 -6.99 2.16 0.76
N ARG A 485 -8.04 2.56 1.47
CA ARG A 485 -8.63 3.92 1.39
C ARG A 485 -7.93 4.96 2.28
N ILE A 486 -7.01 4.52 3.14
CA ILE A 486 -6.33 5.34 4.15
C ILE A 486 -4.82 5.28 3.89
N HIS A 487 -4.13 6.40 4.18
CA HIS A 487 -2.68 6.60 4.02
C HIS A 487 -2.21 6.66 2.55
N ALA A 488 -2.13 5.52 1.87
CA ALA A 488 -1.64 5.44 0.49
C ALA A 488 -2.49 4.46 -0.33
N ARG A 489 -2.84 4.86 -1.56
CA ARG A 489 -3.70 4.14 -2.51
C ARG A 489 -3.07 4.19 -3.91
N GLY A 490 -3.15 3.10 -4.65
CA GLY A 490 -2.45 2.92 -5.93
C GLY A 490 -1.02 2.42 -5.75
N PRO A 491 -0.16 2.51 -6.78
CA PRO A 491 1.27 2.26 -6.66
C PRO A 491 1.90 3.14 -5.56
N VAL A 492 2.68 2.54 -4.67
CA VAL A 492 3.20 3.20 -3.47
C VAL A 492 4.69 3.48 -3.63
N GLY A 493 5.03 4.71 -4.03
CA GLY A 493 6.41 5.22 -4.07
C GLY A 493 6.89 5.77 -2.72
N LEU A 494 7.95 6.58 -2.75
CA LEU A 494 8.55 7.23 -1.58
C LEU A 494 7.58 8.05 -0.71
N GLU A 495 6.58 8.70 -1.33
CA GLU A 495 5.58 9.50 -0.62
C GLU A 495 4.70 8.65 0.29
N GLY A 496 4.34 7.43 -0.14
CA GLY A 496 3.59 6.50 0.68
C GLY A 496 4.40 5.83 1.80
N LEU A 497 5.69 6.16 1.92
CA LEU A 497 6.56 5.73 3.03
C LEU A 497 6.86 6.85 4.04
N VAL A 498 6.20 8.01 3.91
CA VAL A 498 6.24 9.09 4.89
C VAL A 498 4.84 9.44 5.40
N THR A 499 4.76 9.86 6.66
CA THR A 499 3.60 10.53 7.25
C THR A 499 3.95 11.99 7.54
N TYR A 500 3.20 12.70 8.37
CA TYR A 500 3.52 14.06 8.79
C TYR A 500 3.39 14.27 10.30
N LYS A 501 4.09 15.28 10.80
CA LYS A 501 3.94 15.82 12.15
C LYS A 501 3.85 17.34 12.14
N TYR A 502 3.15 17.87 13.12
CA TYR A 502 3.07 19.31 13.34
C TYR A 502 4.28 19.78 14.17
N ARG A 503 4.88 20.89 13.75
CA ARG A 503 5.91 21.62 14.51
C ARG A 503 5.39 23.03 14.76
N LEU A 504 5.28 23.40 16.03
CA LEU A 504 4.79 24.70 16.48
C LEU A 504 5.97 25.48 17.06
N TYR A 505 6.21 26.68 16.55
CA TYR A 505 7.26 27.60 16.98
C TYR A 505 6.62 28.80 17.66
N GLY A 506 7.12 29.18 18.82
CA GLY A 506 6.60 30.30 19.60
C GLY A 506 7.57 30.76 20.68
N GLN A 507 7.26 31.90 21.29
CA GLN A 507 8.13 32.65 22.20
C GLN A 507 7.57 32.63 23.64
N GLY A 508 7.16 31.45 24.13
CA GLY A 508 6.49 31.32 25.44
C GLY A 508 4.97 31.53 25.40
N HIS A 509 4.33 31.39 24.24
CA HIS A 509 2.88 31.48 24.09
C HIS A 509 2.12 30.46 24.95
N VAL A 510 1.08 30.92 25.65
CA VAL A 510 0.18 30.07 26.45
C VAL A 510 -1.26 30.23 25.98
N VAL A 511 -2.05 29.15 26.05
CA VAL A 511 -3.47 29.15 25.61
C VAL A 511 -4.32 30.12 26.44
N GLY A 512 -3.93 30.41 27.69
CA GLY A 512 -4.62 31.36 28.57
C GLY A 512 -4.74 32.77 27.99
N ASP A 513 -3.72 33.25 27.29
CA ASP A 513 -3.71 34.59 26.66
C ASP A 513 -4.79 34.68 25.56
N PHE A 514 -4.97 33.61 24.80
CA PHE A 514 -5.98 33.53 23.74
C PHE A 514 -7.39 33.35 24.31
N ALA A 515 -7.54 32.52 25.36
CA ALA A 515 -8.82 32.28 26.02
C ALA A 515 -9.35 33.52 26.77
N THR A 516 -8.46 34.40 27.22
CA THR A 516 -8.81 35.68 27.88
C THR A 516 -8.89 36.87 26.91
N GLY A 517 -8.52 36.68 25.63
CA GLY A 517 -8.51 37.73 24.61
C GLY A 517 -7.32 38.71 24.69
N VAL A 518 -6.33 38.45 25.55
CA VAL A 518 -5.05 39.19 25.61
C VAL A 518 -4.26 39.01 24.31
N LYS A 519 -4.31 37.81 23.72
CA LYS A 519 -3.84 37.52 22.35
C LYS A 519 -5.02 37.04 21.50
N GLN A 520 -4.87 37.18 20.19
CA GLN A 520 -5.87 36.73 19.21
C GLN A 520 -5.21 35.86 18.16
N PHE A 521 -5.95 34.88 17.64
CA PHE A 521 -5.47 34.05 16.55
C PHE A 521 -5.54 34.80 15.22
N THR A 522 -4.50 34.71 14.38
CA THR A 522 -4.51 35.26 13.02
C THR A 522 -4.92 34.22 11.97
N HIS A 523 -4.60 32.93 12.20
CA HIS A 523 -4.84 31.81 11.27
C HIS A 523 -4.40 32.08 9.82
N ARG A 524 -3.37 32.93 9.65
CA ARG A 524 -2.96 33.44 8.34
C ARG A 524 -2.08 32.39 7.65
N PRO A 525 -2.41 31.95 6.42
CA PRO A 525 -1.50 31.10 5.64
C PRO A 525 -0.21 31.87 5.36
N ILE A 526 0.93 31.22 5.59
CA ILE A 526 2.27 31.75 5.29
C ILE A 526 2.97 30.83 4.29
N PRO A 527 4.01 31.30 3.57
CA PRO A 527 4.70 30.46 2.58
C PRO A 527 5.18 29.13 3.17
N ALA A 528 4.82 28.01 2.53
CA ALA A 528 5.17 26.65 2.93
C ALA A 528 6.65 26.31 2.65
N ARG A 529 7.56 27.14 3.17
CA ARG A 529 9.02 26.97 3.11
C ARG A 529 9.58 27.06 4.53
N TRP A 530 10.61 26.27 4.82
CA TRP A 530 11.30 26.34 6.10
C TRP A 530 11.97 27.72 6.26
N ARG A 531 11.94 28.30 7.47
CA ARG A 531 12.60 29.58 7.72
C ARG A 531 14.12 29.44 7.56
N PRO A 532 14.80 30.27 6.73
CA PRO A 532 16.23 30.10 6.44
C PRO A 532 17.13 30.11 7.68
N GLU A 533 16.81 30.97 8.65
CA GLU A 533 17.49 31.07 9.95
C GLU A 533 17.49 29.78 10.78
N TRP A 534 16.49 28.89 10.59
CA TRP A 534 16.44 27.57 11.25
C TRP A 534 17.15 26.48 10.43
N VAL A 535 17.31 26.64 9.11
CA VAL A 535 18.14 25.76 8.28
C VAL A 535 19.60 25.87 8.73
N ALA A 536 20.11 27.09 8.91
CA ALA A 536 21.48 27.35 9.35
C ALA A 536 21.82 26.66 10.69
N LEU A 537 20.92 26.74 11.68
CA LEU A 537 21.08 26.05 12.97
C LEU A 537 21.10 24.53 12.82
N SER A 538 20.27 23.94 11.95
CA SER A 538 20.29 22.50 11.69
C SER A 538 21.58 22.05 10.98
N GLN A 539 22.09 22.84 10.04
CA GLN A 539 23.35 22.56 9.33
C GLN A 539 24.57 22.67 10.26
N GLN A 540 24.60 23.67 11.15
CA GLN A 540 25.62 23.78 12.19
C GLN A 540 25.58 22.61 13.18
N ALA A 541 24.38 22.17 13.60
CA ALA A 541 24.24 20.99 14.45
C ALA A 541 24.71 19.69 13.75
N SER A 542 24.42 19.52 12.45
CA SER A 542 24.95 18.40 11.66
C SER A 542 26.48 18.44 11.52
N GLN A 543 27.08 19.61 11.33
CA GLN A 543 28.54 19.78 11.31
C GLN A 543 29.17 19.43 12.67
N MET A 544 28.54 19.83 13.79
CA MET A 544 29.00 19.44 15.13
C MET A 544 28.87 17.93 15.39
N MET A 545 27.86 17.23 14.83
CA MET A 545 27.76 15.77 14.96
C MET A 545 28.78 14.98 14.11
N HIS A 546 29.38 15.60 13.09
CA HIS A 546 30.55 15.05 12.39
C HIS A 546 31.88 15.38 13.07
N HIS A 547 31.87 16.24 14.10
CA HIS A 547 33.03 16.66 14.88
C HIS A 547 32.76 16.55 16.39
N GLY A 548 32.32 15.37 16.82
CA GLY A 548 32.47 14.89 18.20
C GLY A 548 33.83 14.19 18.38
N PRO A 549 34.40 14.17 19.60
CA PRO A 549 35.79 13.77 19.86
C PRO A 549 36.12 12.31 19.59
#